data_AF-A0A961S223-F1
#
_entry.id   AF-A0A961S223-F1
#
_cell.length_a   1.000
_cell.length_b   1.000
_cell.length_c   1.000
_cell.angle_alpha   90.00
_cell.angle_beta   90.00
_cell.angle_gamma   90.00
#
_symmetry.space_group_name_H-M   'P 1'
#
loop_
_entity.id
_entity.type
_entity.pdbx_description
1 polymer ?
#
loop_
_entity_poly.entity_id
_entity_poly.type
_entity_poly.pdbx_seq_one_letter_code
_entity_poly.pdbx_strand_id
1 'polypeptide(L)'
;MGFHEAKSLLYLEARCLCLQRGMGVQGTQNGGIDGAPLTATVPGGVRELMAENLIAVWLDLECASGNDARSTESEIRVGAKILPYLVAGSDLICSGMGSILKYDNSFNPSLLNGEELEDYLVLQRDFEADGGLTPLPEERALDLRSRAVDALSAVFEELGLATPTADMKQSVVVASGSDDTRSFRPRDVAFISEAIKDRGITVIDAIKALAKRGYREEAEHLLNVVKLRISGDYLQTSAMIRDGRIVSAINDPNDYLGPGSGYRVSEERRQQLNGIRDVLDQREVLRSEAMHEKDEAKRIRYRGVGPAAESTDAKDVVIGISPAFGLKLFQTTAGHRLSDVLGVMADAIRSKGLSPRIVRFRHTADTSFLGLSAARLAGSGVGIGIQAKGTAVIHQRDRLPHNNLELFSNAPITQIDHYRGLGANAADYALGHMPDPVVVPQRGEAMGSRYHARVALIYAIETGLTEEGSAPEETEVTFTGAKS
;
A
#
# COMPACT_ATOMS: atom_id res chain seq x y z
N MET A 1 2.91 26.40 -29.79
CA MET A 1 2.22 26.61 -31.10
C MET A 1 3.04 27.42 -32.12
N GLY A 2 4.38 27.51 -32.01
CA GLY A 2 5.22 28.19 -33.02
C GLY A 2 5.36 29.72 -32.90
N PHE A 3 4.51 30.39 -32.11
CA PHE A 3 4.56 31.85 -31.91
C PHE A 3 4.75 32.19 -30.43
N HIS A 4 5.98 32.47 -30.01
CA HIS A 4 6.30 32.75 -28.60
C HIS A 4 6.82 34.17 -28.34
N GLU A 5 6.93 35.01 -29.38
CA GLU A 5 7.31 36.43 -29.29
C GLU A 5 8.63 36.70 -28.50
N ALA A 6 9.54 35.71 -28.48
CA ALA A 6 10.75 35.71 -27.65
C ALA A 6 10.47 35.99 -26.15
N LYS A 7 9.36 35.47 -25.62
CA LYS A 7 8.98 35.54 -24.21
C LYS A 7 9.09 34.16 -23.54
N SER A 8 9.22 34.16 -22.21
CA SER A 8 9.20 32.93 -21.42
C SER A 8 7.79 32.33 -21.38
N LEU A 9 7.72 31.03 -21.09
CA LEU A 9 6.45 30.30 -20.92
C LEU A 9 5.61 30.95 -19.81
N LEU A 10 6.21 31.16 -18.63
CA LEU A 10 5.52 31.78 -17.49
C LEU A 10 5.00 33.20 -17.78
N TYR A 11 5.73 34.01 -18.56
CA TYR A 11 5.24 35.34 -18.95
C TYR A 11 4.01 35.26 -19.85
N LEU A 12 4.03 34.36 -20.83
CA LEU A 12 2.91 34.18 -21.75
C LEU A 12 1.69 33.64 -20.98
N GLU A 13 1.89 32.71 -20.06
CA GLU A 13 0.83 32.18 -19.23
C GLU A 13 0.26 33.22 -18.26
N ALA A 14 1.10 34.07 -17.66
CA ALA A 14 0.61 35.18 -16.85
C ALA A 14 -0.29 36.13 -17.65
N ARG A 15 -0.04 36.34 -18.95
CA ARG A 15 -0.95 37.10 -19.82
C ARG A 15 -2.28 36.38 -20.02
N CYS A 16 -2.29 35.06 -20.19
CA CYS A 16 -3.50 34.25 -20.28
C CYS A 16 -4.37 34.41 -19.02
N LEU A 17 -3.75 34.30 -17.84
CA LEU A 17 -4.44 34.41 -16.55
C LEU A 17 -5.01 35.83 -16.33
N CYS A 18 -4.24 36.87 -16.62
CA CYS A 18 -4.73 38.25 -16.55
C CYS A 18 -5.92 38.49 -17.51
N LEU A 19 -5.89 37.88 -18.70
CA LEU A 19 -7.01 37.97 -19.64
C LEU A 19 -8.25 37.26 -19.10
N GLN A 20 -8.11 36.04 -18.58
CA GLN A 20 -9.22 35.28 -18.00
C GLN A 20 -9.87 36.02 -16.83
N ARG A 21 -9.07 36.59 -15.93
CA ARG A 21 -9.56 37.47 -14.87
C ARG A 21 -10.27 38.70 -15.43
N GLY A 22 -9.71 39.34 -16.46
CA GLY A 22 -10.32 40.48 -17.14
C GLY A 22 -11.64 40.16 -17.85
N MET A 23 -11.83 38.92 -18.28
CA MET A 23 -13.07 38.42 -18.89
C MET A 23 -14.17 38.12 -17.85
N GLY A 24 -13.85 38.10 -16.56
CA GLY A 24 -14.79 37.73 -15.49
C GLY A 24 -15.08 36.24 -15.43
N VAL A 25 -14.15 35.39 -15.89
CA VAL A 25 -14.25 33.93 -15.67
C VAL A 25 -13.93 33.64 -14.21
N GLN A 26 -14.68 32.71 -13.60
CA GLN A 26 -14.53 32.35 -12.18
C GLN A 26 -13.23 31.56 -11.88
N GLY A 27 -12.70 30.85 -12.87
CA GLY A 27 -11.65 29.84 -12.70
C GLY A 27 -10.84 29.57 -13.95
N THR A 28 -9.79 28.78 -13.78
CA THR A 28 -8.87 28.38 -14.83
C THR A 28 -8.37 26.96 -14.66
N GLN A 29 -8.12 26.30 -15.80
CA GLN A 29 -7.32 25.09 -15.88
C GLN A 29 -5.97 25.47 -16.48
N ASN A 30 -4.92 25.44 -15.65
CA ASN A 30 -3.55 25.74 -16.03
C ASN A 30 -2.55 24.80 -15.31
N GLY A 31 -1.25 25.06 -15.36
CA GLY A 31 -0.22 24.11 -14.95
C GLY A 31 0.33 23.33 -16.15
N GLY A 32 0.45 24.01 -17.29
CA GLY A 32 0.97 23.49 -18.55
C GLY A 32 -0.02 22.66 -19.37
N ILE A 33 -0.87 21.85 -18.73
CA ILE A 33 -1.84 20.95 -19.40
C ILE A 33 -1.10 20.11 -20.45
N ASP A 34 -1.56 20.09 -21.70
CA ASP A 34 -0.91 19.39 -22.83
C ASP A 34 0.49 19.93 -23.14
N GLY A 35 0.80 21.16 -22.72
CA GLY A 35 2.12 21.79 -22.83
C GLY A 35 3.10 21.40 -21.71
N ALA A 36 2.65 20.72 -20.65
CA ALA A 36 3.51 20.33 -19.53
C ALA A 36 4.77 19.53 -19.93
N PRO A 37 4.73 18.59 -20.91
CA PRO A 37 5.93 17.92 -21.39
C PRO A 37 6.97 18.87 -21.95
N LEU A 38 6.55 19.90 -22.71
CA LEU A 38 7.44 20.92 -23.25
C LEU A 38 8.08 21.73 -22.12
N THR A 39 7.27 22.23 -21.18
CA THR A 39 7.77 22.99 -20.04
C THR A 39 8.74 22.15 -19.20
N ALA A 40 8.49 20.86 -19.02
CA ALA A 40 9.37 19.97 -18.27
C ALA A 40 10.72 19.66 -18.96
N THR A 41 10.93 20.09 -20.21
CA THR A 41 12.24 19.98 -20.91
C THR A 41 13.20 21.12 -20.60
N VAL A 42 12.71 22.25 -20.06
CA VAL A 42 13.56 23.43 -19.80
C VAL A 42 13.97 23.52 -18.32
N PRO A 43 15.15 24.08 -18.02
CA PRO A 43 15.58 24.30 -16.64
C PRO A 43 14.56 25.15 -15.86
N GLY A 44 14.14 24.66 -14.70
CA GLY A 44 13.15 25.35 -13.87
C GLY A 44 11.70 25.24 -14.36
N GLY A 45 11.43 24.52 -15.45
CA GLY A 45 10.08 24.45 -16.01
C GLY A 45 9.03 23.83 -15.08
N VAL A 46 9.34 22.74 -14.38
CA VAL A 46 8.38 22.16 -13.40
C VAL A 46 8.05 23.16 -12.27
N ARG A 47 9.02 23.99 -11.86
CA ARG A 47 8.77 25.09 -10.92
C ARG A 47 7.89 26.17 -11.54
N GLU A 48 8.07 26.48 -12.82
CA GLU A 48 7.23 27.46 -13.53
C GLU A 48 5.78 26.98 -13.65
N LEU A 49 5.53 25.67 -13.86
CA LEU A 49 4.17 25.11 -13.82
C LEU A 49 3.48 25.38 -12.48
N MET A 50 4.20 25.27 -11.36
CA MET A 50 3.64 25.63 -10.06
C MET A 50 3.44 27.15 -9.92
N ALA A 51 4.35 27.94 -10.48
CA ALA A 51 4.29 29.40 -10.40
C ALA A 51 3.06 29.96 -11.14
N GLU A 52 2.70 29.41 -12.31
CA GLU A 52 1.48 29.82 -13.01
C GLU A 52 0.21 29.47 -12.23
N ASN A 53 0.16 28.31 -11.54
CA ASN A 53 -0.96 27.99 -10.66
C ASN A 53 -1.06 28.99 -9.50
N LEU A 54 0.07 29.42 -8.92
CA LEU A 54 0.08 30.42 -7.85
C LEU A 54 -0.38 31.80 -8.34
N ILE A 55 -0.03 32.19 -9.57
CA ILE A 55 -0.53 33.42 -10.18
C ILE A 55 -2.05 33.37 -10.33
N ALA A 56 -2.62 32.24 -10.74
CA ALA A 56 -4.08 32.08 -10.84
C ALA A 56 -4.76 32.31 -9.48
N VAL A 57 -4.22 31.71 -8.41
CA VAL A 57 -4.72 31.89 -7.03
C VAL A 57 -4.59 33.36 -6.58
N TRP A 58 -3.46 34.03 -6.88
CA TRP A 58 -3.29 35.46 -6.55
C TRP A 58 -4.21 36.39 -7.33
N LEU A 59 -4.67 35.96 -8.49
CA LEU A 59 -5.70 36.64 -9.28
C LEU A 59 -7.12 36.31 -8.83
N ASP A 60 -7.28 35.54 -7.75
CA ASP A 60 -8.58 35.17 -7.18
C ASP A 60 -9.44 34.40 -8.21
N LEU A 61 -8.79 33.46 -8.90
CA LEU A 61 -9.42 32.48 -9.79
C LEU A 61 -9.39 31.10 -9.12
N GLU A 62 -10.46 30.32 -9.29
CA GLU A 62 -10.39 28.87 -9.07
C GLU A 62 -9.23 28.29 -9.89
N CYS A 63 -8.44 27.41 -9.28
CA CYS A 63 -7.26 26.81 -9.89
C CYS A 63 -7.41 25.29 -10.00
N ALA A 64 -7.77 24.85 -11.21
CA ALA A 64 -7.66 23.45 -11.62
C ALA A 64 -6.24 23.22 -12.12
N SER A 65 -5.37 22.72 -11.24
CA SER A 65 -3.92 22.95 -11.29
C SER A 65 -3.13 22.00 -12.21
N GLY A 66 -3.77 21.49 -13.25
CA GLY A 66 -3.14 20.62 -14.23
C GLY A 66 -3.00 19.22 -13.68
N ASN A 67 -1.77 18.69 -13.69
CA ASN A 67 -1.50 17.30 -13.30
C ASN A 67 -2.34 16.26 -14.10
N ASP A 68 -2.77 16.66 -15.28
CA ASP A 68 -3.61 15.95 -16.24
C ASP A 68 -2.84 15.54 -17.49
N ALA A 69 -1.54 15.81 -17.54
CA ALA A 69 -0.64 15.36 -18.59
C ALA A 69 0.66 14.80 -18.02
N ARG A 70 1.07 13.63 -18.55
CA ARG A 70 2.34 12.97 -18.21
C ARG A 70 3.51 13.69 -18.87
N SER A 71 4.43 14.22 -18.06
CA SER A 71 5.60 14.97 -18.54
C SER A 71 6.89 14.14 -18.59
N THR A 72 6.84 12.89 -18.15
CA THR A 72 8.01 12.01 -18.00
C THR A 72 7.60 10.55 -17.77
N GLU A 73 8.43 9.60 -18.19
CA GLU A 73 8.27 8.17 -17.83
C GLU A 73 8.93 7.80 -16.50
N SER A 74 9.69 8.71 -15.88
CA SER A 74 10.31 8.44 -14.59
C SER A 74 9.29 8.58 -13.47
N GLU A 75 9.00 7.48 -12.77
CA GLU A 75 8.13 7.47 -11.58
C GLU A 75 8.60 8.47 -10.52
N ILE A 76 9.92 8.59 -10.31
CA ILE A 76 10.51 9.57 -9.38
C ILE A 76 10.10 10.99 -9.77
N ARG A 77 10.18 11.34 -11.06
CA ARG A 77 9.82 12.68 -11.53
C ARG A 77 8.31 12.91 -11.52
N VAL A 78 7.49 11.87 -11.76
CA VAL A 78 6.03 11.92 -11.59
C VAL A 78 5.68 12.22 -10.13
N GLY A 79 6.23 11.45 -9.19
CA GLY A 79 6.05 11.65 -7.74
C GLY A 79 6.52 13.03 -7.28
N ALA A 80 7.70 13.48 -7.75
CA ALA A 80 8.22 14.80 -7.42
C ALA A 80 7.37 15.95 -7.98
N LYS A 81 6.65 15.74 -9.10
CA LYS A 81 5.74 16.74 -9.67
C LYS A 81 4.43 16.82 -8.89
N ILE A 82 3.81 15.70 -8.52
CA ILE A 82 2.51 15.72 -7.82
C ILE A 82 2.62 16.13 -6.35
N LEU A 83 3.72 15.77 -5.67
CA LEU A 83 3.86 15.94 -4.22
C LEU A 83 3.60 17.38 -3.74
N PRO A 84 4.15 18.45 -4.36
CA PRO A 84 3.88 19.81 -3.92
C PRO A 84 2.39 20.19 -3.97
N TYR A 85 1.65 19.69 -4.97
CA TYR A 85 0.22 19.94 -5.10
C TYR A 85 -0.59 19.16 -4.05
N LEU A 86 -0.20 17.92 -3.79
CA LEU A 86 -0.81 17.10 -2.74
C LEU A 86 -0.69 17.76 -1.36
N VAL A 87 0.49 18.27 -1.02
CA VAL A 87 0.73 18.83 0.33
C VAL A 87 0.25 20.28 0.48
N ALA A 88 0.21 21.06 -0.59
CA ALA A 88 -0.26 22.45 -0.55
C ALA A 88 -1.77 22.58 -0.79
N GLY A 89 -2.34 21.70 -1.61
CA GLY A 89 -3.72 21.78 -2.09
C GLY A 89 -3.92 22.81 -3.21
N SER A 90 -4.97 22.59 -4.00
CA SER A 90 -5.61 23.57 -4.89
C SER A 90 -7.09 23.20 -5.01
N ASP A 91 -7.91 24.03 -5.66
CA ASP A 91 -9.35 23.75 -5.81
C ASP A 91 -9.59 22.38 -6.47
N LEU A 92 -8.83 22.09 -7.54
CA LEU A 92 -8.68 20.74 -8.09
C LEU A 92 -7.18 20.42 -8.25
N ILE A 93 -6.66 19.52 -7.39
CA ILE A 93 -5.24 19.10 -7.38
C ILE A 93 -4.84 18.48 -8.73
N CYS A 94 -5.74 17.72 -9.33
CA CYS A 94 -5.63 17.22 -10.68
C CYS A 94 -6.87 17.66 -11.46
N SER A 95 -6.68 18.47 -12.51
CA SER A 95 -7.76 18.83 -13.45
C SER A 95 -8.12 17.70 -14.41
N GLY A 96 -7.50 16.54 -14.28
CA GLY A 96 -7.70 15.37 -15.13
C GLY A 96 -6.91 14.17 -14.64
N MET A 97 -7.11 13.75 -13.38
CA MET A 97 -6.60 12.47 -12.89
C MET A 97 -7.18 11.34 -13.75
N GLY A 98 -6.33 10.49 -14.33
CA GLY A 98 -6.81 9.38 -15.13
C GLY A 98 -7.49 8.34 -14.24
N SER A 99 -8.81 8.20 -14.31
CA SER A 99 -9.55 7.12 -13.62
C SER A 99 -9.54 5.79 -14.40
N ILE A 100 -8.81 5.76 -15.52
CA ILE A 100 -8.68 4.66 -16.49
C ILE A 100 -7.20 4.41 -16.79
N LEU A 101 -6.90 3.26 -17.41
CA LEU A 101 -5.55 2.93 -17.85
C LEU A 101 -5.04 3.96 -18.88
N LYS A 102 -3.73 4.18 -18.90
CA LYS A 102 -3.08 5.16 -19.78
C LYS A 102 -3.45 5.03 -21.23
N TYR A 103 -3.54 3.80 -21.73
CA TYR A 103 -3.83 3.54 -23.14
C TYR A 103 -5.25 3.96 -23.55
N ASP A 104 -6.18 4.07 -22.61
CA ASP A 104 -7.56 4.52 -22.87
C ASP A 104 -7.73 6.03 -22.75
N ASN A 105 -6.73 6.73 -22.21
CA ASN A 105 -6.84 8.16 -22.03
C ASN A 105 -6.75 8.88 -23.39
N SER A 106 -7.90 9.36 -23.86
CA SER A 106 -8.04 10.06 -25.14
C SER A 106 -7.36 11.44 -25.16
N PHE A 107 -6.93 11.96 -24.00
CA PHE A 107 -6.14 13.18 -23.86
C PHE A 107 -4.63 12.91 -23.81
N ASN A 108 -4.19 11.68 -24.13
CA ASN A 108 -2.86 11.13 -23.76
C ASN A 108 -2.80 10.83 -22.24
N PRO A 109 -1.81 10.09 -21.72
CA PRO A 109 -1.70 9.80 -20.30
C PRO A 109 -1.73 11.04 -19.41
N SER A 110 -2.52 10.97 -18.34
CA SER A 110 -2.49 11.95 -17.26
C SER A 110 -1.19 11.82 -16.46
N LEU A 111 -0.94 12.74 -15.52
CA LEU A 111 0.23 12.58 -14.64
C LEU A 111 0.17 11.25 -13.89
N LEU A 112 -1.02 10.89 -13.42
CA LEU A 112 -1.37 9.64 -12.75
C LEU A 112 -2.66 9.10 -13.36
N ASN A 113 -2.72 7.78 -13.53
CA ASN A 113 -3.82 7.06 -14.15
C ASN A 113 -4.35 5.96 -13.22
N GLY A 114 -5.30 5.15 -13.72
CA GLY A 114 -5.95 4.09 -12.94
C GLY A 114 -4.97 3.09 -12.31
N GLU A 115 -3.84 2.86 -12.98
CA GLU A 115 -2.76 1.97 -12.53
C GLU A 115 -1.90 2.57 -11.40
N GLU A 116 -1.95 3.88 -11.16
CA GLU A 116 -1.21 4.58 -10.08
C GLU A 116 -2.12 5.10 -8.95
N LEU A 117 -3.41 4.70 -8.95
CA LEU A 117 -4.36 5.16 -7.93
C LEU A 117 -3.97 4.75 -6.51
N GLU A 118 -3.54 3.50 -6.32
CA GLU A 118 -3.14 3.01 -5.00
C GLU A 118 -1.91 3.76 -4.47
N ASP A 119 -0.93 4.09 -5.32
CA ASP A 119 0.21 4.92 -4.92
C ASP A 119 -0.25 6.31 -4.46
N TYR A 120 -1.18 6.94 -5.18
CA TYR A 120 -1.72 8.24 -4.77
C TYR A 120 -2.51 8.17 -3.44
N LEU A 121 -3.27 7.09 -3.22
CA LEU A 121 -3.94 6.84 -1.95
C LEU A 121 -2.93 6.67 -0.79
N VAL A 122 -1.84 5.95 -1.02
CA VAL A 122 -0.74 5.79 -0.04
C VAL A 122 -0.05 7.12 0.23
N LEU A 123 0.20 7.95 -0.80
CA LEU A 123 0.79 9.28 -0.61
C LEU A 123 -0.07 10.18 0.28
N GLN A 124 -1.41 10.15 0.11
CA GLN A 124 -2.32 10.90 0.99
C GLN A 124 -2.16 10.48 2.45
N ARG A 125 -2.08 9.17 2.71
CA ARG A 125 -1.86 8.60 4.04
C ARG A 125 -0.50 9.02 4.61
N ASP A 126 0.57 8.84 3.85
CA ASP A 126 1.94 9.04 4.33
C ASP A 126 2.24 10.51 4.66
N PHE A 127 1.67 11.45 3.91
CA PHE A 127 1.82 12.88 4.15
C PHE A 127 0.70 13.48 5.02
N GLU A 128 -0.26 12.67 5.47
CA GLU A 128 -1.51 13.14 6.11
C GLU A 128 -2.16 14.30 5.33
N ALA A 129 -2.14 14.21 4.01
CA ALA A 129 -2.59 15.24 3.08
C ALA A 129 -3.85 14.79 2.35
N ASP A 130 -4.86 15.65 2.29
CA ASP A 130 -6.10 15.34 1.58
C ASP A 130 -5.94 15.61 0.08
N GLY A 131 -5.69 14.54 -0.67
CA GLY A 131 -5.59 14.55 -2.12
C GLY A 131 -6.94 14.44 -2.84
N GLY A 132 -8.06 14.49 -2.10
CA GLY A 132 -9.42 14.46 -2.64
C GLY A 132 -9.96 13.06 -3.01
N LEU A 133 -9.17 11.99 -2.81
CA LEU A 133 -9.60 10.62 -3.12
C LEU A 133 -9.77 9.79 -1.85
N THR A 134 -10.62 8.77 -1.92
CA THR A 134 -10.89 7.85 -0.79
C THR A 134 -10.65 6.42 -1.25
N PRO A 135 -9.93 5.58 -0.47
CA PRO A 135 -9.82 4.17 -0.76
C PRO A 135 -11.18 3.50 -0.91
N LEU A 136 -11.34 2.66 -1.93
CA LEU A 136 -12.60 1.98 -2.24
C LEU A 136 -12.39 0.46 -2.28
N PRO A 137 -13.15 -0.33 -1.52
CA PRO A 137 -13.12 -1.80 -1.63
C PRO A 137 -13.55 -2.27 -3.02
N GLU A 138 -12.94 -3.36 -3.50
CA GLU A 138 -13.21 -3.91 -4.84
C GLU A 138 -14.68 -4.31 -5.03
N GLU A 139 -15.28 -4.98 -4.03
CA GLU A 139 -16.70 -5.37 -4.06
C GLU A 139 -17.61 -4.15 -4.30
N ARG A 140 -17.35 -3.06 -3.57
CA ARG A 140 -18.11 -1.82 -3.73
C ARG A 140 -17.89 -1.18 -5.11
N ALA A 141 -16.67 -1.24 -5.64
CA ALA A 141 -16.37 -0.74 -6.98
C ALA A 141 -17.13 -1.53 -8.05
N LEU A 142 -17.16 -2.87 -7.95
CA LEU A 142 -17.89 -3.75 -8.86
C LEU A 142 -19.40 -3.52 -8.80
N ASP A 143 -19.97 -3.38 -7.59
CA ASP A 143 -21.40 -3.09 -7.40
C ASP A 143 -21.80 -1.76 -8.06
N LEU A 144 -20.98 -0.71 -7.86
CA LEU A 144 -21.22 0.60 -8.47
C LEU A 144 -21.14 0.54 -9.99
N ARG A 145 -20.13 -0.16 -10.54
CA ARG A 145 -19.97 -0.33 -11.99
C ARG A 145 -21.12 -1.12 -12.59
N SER A 146 -21.54 -2.21 -11.93
CA SER A 146 -22.69 -3.02 -12.34
C SER A 146 -23.96 -2.19 -12.42
N ARG A 147 -24.27 -1.44 -11.35
CA ARG A 147 -25.44 -0.57 -11.29
C ARG A 147 -25.38 0.55 -12.35
N ALA A 148 -24.22 1.16 -12.56
CA ALA A 148 -24.04 2.20 -13.58
C ALA A 148 -24.25 1.66 -15.00
N VAL A 149 -23.70 0.49 -15.32
CA VAL A 149 -23.86 -0.16 -16.63
C VAL A 149 -25.32 -0.55 -16.87
N ASP A 150 -26.01 -1.09 -15.86
CA ASP A 150 -27.41 -1.45 -15.98
C ASP A 150 -28.33 -0.22 -16.12
N ALA A 151 -28.05 0.86 -15.39
CA ALA A 151 -28.77 2.14 -15.54
C ALA A 151 -28.58 2.73 -16.94
N LEU A 152 -27.33 2.73 -17.46
CA LEU A 152 -27.03 3.21 -18.81
C LEU A 152 -27.71 2.36 -19.89
N SER A 153 -27.69 1.03 -19.73
CA SER A 153 -28.40 0.10 -20.62
C SER A 153 -29.90 0.38 -20.64
N ALA A 154 -30.50 0.65 -19.47
CA ALA A 154 -31.91 0.98 -19.38
C ALA A 154 -32.26 2.29 -20.08
N VAL A 155 -31.38 3.31 -20.03
CA VAL A 155 -31.54 4.54 -20.81
C VAL A 155 -31.46 4.25 -22.30
N PHE A 156 -30.49 3.45 -22.74
CA PHE A 156 -30.32 3.10 -24.15
C PHE A 156 -31.54 2.38 -24.71
N GLU A 157 -32.08 1.41 -23.97
CA GLU A 157 -33.27 0.67 -24.36
C GLU A 157 -34.54 1.53 -24.37
N GLU A 158 -34.76 2.30 -23.31
CA GLU A 158 -35.96 3.13 -23.16
C GLU A 158 -36.01 4.25 -24.20
N LEU A 159 -34.84 4.81 -24.55
CA LEU A 159 -34.73 5.79 -25.62
C LEU A 159 -34.61 5.13 -27.01
N GLY A 160 -34.62 3.80 -27.13
CA GLY A 160 -34.49 3.11 -28.40
C GLY A 160 -33.20 3.44 -29.16
N LEU A 161 -32.09 3.62 -28.44
CA LEU A 161 -30.77 3.92 -28.98
C LEU A 161 -29.99 2.64 -29.29
N ALA A 162 -30.00 1.68 -28.37
CA ALA A 162 -29.42 0.36 -28.57
C ALA A 162 -29.92 -0.62 -27.51
N THR A 163 -29.62 -1.91 -27.68
CA THR A 163 -29.91 -2.96 -26.70
C THR A 163 -28.61 -3.69 -26.34
N PRO A 164 -27.85 -3.20 -25.35
CA PRO A 164 -26.64 -3.87 -24.88
C PRO A 164 -26.92 -5.30 -24.43
N THR A 165 -26.09 -6.26 -24.85
CA THR A 165 -26.26 -7.66 -24.42
C THR A 165 -25.71 -7.87 -23.01
N ALA A 166 -26.16 -8.94 -22.32
CA ALA A 166 -25.62 -9.31 -21.01
C ALA A 166 -24.09 -9.49 -21.05
N ASP A 167 -23.58 -10.02 -22.15
CA ASP A 167 -22.15 -10.26 -22.38
C ASP A 167 -21.34 -8.96 -22.49
N MET A 168 -21.89 -7.96 -23.18
CA MET A 168 -21.31 -6.61 -23.26
C MET A 168 -21.24 -5.99 -21.87
N LYS A 169 -22.38 -6.00 -21.15
CA LYS A 169 -22.48 -5.42 -19.80
C LYS A 169 -21.47 -6.06 -18.85
N GLN A 170 -21.42 -7.39 -18.79
CA GLN A 170 -20.50 -8.10 -17.92
C GLN A 170 -19.03 -7.79 -18.25
N SER A 171 -18.67 -7.71 -19.53
CA SER A 171 -17.30 -7.37 -19.93
C SER A 171 -16.87 -5.98 -19.44
N VAL A 172 -17.77 -4.99 -19.53
CA VAL A 172 -17.47 -3.62 -19.08
C VAL A 172 -17.36 -3.57 -17.55
N VAL A 173 -18.22 -4.28 -16.81
CA VAL A 173 -18.21 -4.24 -15.33
C VAL A 173 -16.87 -4.66 -14.75
N VAL A 174 -16.23 -5.70 -15.29
CA VAL A 174 -14.97 -6.25 -14.74
C VAL A 174 -13.70 -5.76 -15.43
N ALA A 175 -13.84 -5.01 -16.53
CA ALA A 175 -12.70 -4.52 -17.32
C ALA A 175 -11.82 -3.54 -16.54
N SER A 176 -10.51 -3.67 -16.71
CA SER A 176 -9.54 -2.65 -16.27
C SER A 176 -9.41 -1.52 -17.30
N GLY A 177 -9.54 -1.84 -18.58
CA GLY A 177 -9.62 -0.88 -19.68
C GLY A 177 -10.28 -1.47 -20.92
N SER A 178 -10.27 -0.74 -22.04
CA SER A 178 -11.08 -1.05 -23.21
C SER A 178 -10.68 -2.35 -23.93
N ASP A 179 -9.43 -2.81 -23.79
CA ASP A 179 -8.95 -4.08 -24.35
C ASP A 179 -9.71 -5.30 -23.77
N ASP A 180 -10.25 -5.17 -22.55
CA ASP A 180 -11.03 -6.22 -21.88
C ASP A 180 -12.52 -6.15 -22.22
N THR A 181 -12.95 -5.14 -22.99
CA THR A 181 -14.37 -4.88 -23.23
C THR A 181 -14.87 -5.50 -24.53
N ARG A 182 -16.08 -6.04 -24.47
CA ARG A 182 -16.88 -6.38 -25.65
C ARG A 182 -17.97 -5.32 -25.75
N SER A 183 -17.61 -4.14 -26.28
CA SER A 183 -18.51 -2.98 -26.38
C SER A 183 -18.92 -2.67 -27.82
N PHE A 184 -19.69 -1.59 -28.01
CA PHE A 184 -20.08 -1.09 -29.32
C PHE A 184 -18.85 -0.74 -30.16
N ARG A 185 -18.91 -1.03 -31.46
CA ARG A 185 -17.86 -0.61 -32.39
C ARG A 185 -18.00 0.88 -32.68
N PRO A 186 -16.93 1.59 -33.07
CA PRO A 186 -16.99 3.03 -33.37
C PRO A 186 -18.11 3.41 -34.37
N ARG A 187 -18.38 2.56 -35.37
CA ARG A 187 -19.51 2.75 -36.30
C ARG A 187 -20.86 2.73 -35.61
N ASP A 188 -21.08 1.79 -34.70
CA ASP A 188 -22.37 1.63 -34.02
C ASP A 188 -22.61 2.82 -33.08
N VAL A 189 -21.54 3.33 -32.44
CA VAL A 189 -21.58 4.58 -31.65
C VAL A 189 -21.96 5.79 -32.51
N ALA A 190 -21.49 5.87 -33.76
CA ALA A 190 -21.85 6.97 -34.66
C ALA A 190 -23.36 6.99 -34.96
N PHE A 191 -23.99 5.85 -35.22
CA PHE A 191 -25.44 5.76 -35.42
C PHE A 191 -26.24 6.16 -34.17
N ILE A 192 -25.77 5.77 -32.98
CA ILE A 192 -26.36 6.19 -31.71
C ILE A 192 -26.28 7.72 -31.56
N SER A 193 -25.12 8.31 -31.86
CA SER A 193 -24.90 9.76 -31.80
C SER A 193 -25.78 10.52 -32.78
N GLU A 194 -25.94 10.03 -34.01
CA GLU A 194 -26.86 10.62 -35.01
C GLU A 194 -28.30 10.56 -34.53
N ALA A 195 -28.75 9.42 -33.99
CA ALA A 195 -30.10 9.28 -33.45
C ALA A 195 -30.38 10.23 -32.28
N ILE A 196 -29.41 10.46 -31.38
CA ILE A 196 -29.51 11.44 -30.30
C ILE A 196 -29.74 12.84 -30.87
N LYS A 197 -28.94 13.23 -31.88
CA LYS A 197 -29.00 14.55 -32.52
C LYS A 197 -30.32 14.75 -33.26
N ASP A 198 -30.69 13.82 -34.14
CA ASP A 198 -31.83 13.95 -35.06
C ASP A 198 -33.16 13.99 -34.30
N ARG A 199 -33.23 13.31 -33.15
CA ARG A 199 -34.41 13.30 -32.29
C ARG A 199 -34.40 14.38 -31.22
N GLY A 200 -33.32 15.17 -31.12
CA GLY A 200 -33.17 16.20 -30.09
C GLY A 200 -33.23 15.66 -28.67
N ILE A 201 -32.65 14.48 -28.41
CA ILE A 201 -32.64 13.86 -27.08
C ILE A 201 -31.85 14.75 -26.12
N THR A 202 -32.47 15.08 -25.00
CA THR A 202 -31.89 15.93 -23.96
C THR A 202 -31.61 15.16 -22.67
N VAL A 203 -30.92 15.80 -21.72
CA VAL A 203 -30.74 15.27 -20.36
C VAL A 203 -32.08 14.98 -19.66
N ILE A 204 -33.15 15.71 -19.99
CA ILE A 204 -34.49 15.49 -19.41
C ILE A 204 -35.07 14.15 -19.86
N ASP A 205 -34.80 13.75 -21.11
CA ASP A 205 -35.25 12.45 -21.63
C ASP A 205 -34.50 11.30 -20.95
N ALA A 206 -33.20 11.45 -20.69
CA ALA A 206 -32.42 10.49 -19.92
C ALA A 206 -32.94 10.37 -18.47
N ILE A 207 -33.25 11.49 -17.80
CA ILE A 207 -33.85 11.49 -16.45
C ILE A 207 -35.19 10.75 -16.44
N LYS A 208 -36.08 11.04 -17.41
CA LYS A 208 -37.37 10.36 -17.55
C LYS A 208 -37.19 8.86 -17.81
N ALA A 209 -36.21 8.49 -18.64
CA ALA A 209 -35.92 7.10 -18.95
C ALA A 209 -35.45 6.34 -17.70
N LEU A 210 -34.51 6.89 -16.93
CA LEU A 210 -34.06 6.33 -15.66
C LEU A 210 -35.23 6.15 -14.68
N ALA A 211 -36.02 7.20 -14.46
CA ALA A 211 -37.16 7.16 -13.54
C ALA A 211 -38.22 6.11 -13.94
N LYS A 212 -38.51 6.00 -15.25
CA LYS A 212 -39.45 5.01 -15.80
C LYS A 212 -38.95 3.58 -15.65
N ARG A 213 -37.64 3.37 -15.75
CA ARG A 213 -36.98 2.06 -15.65
C ARG A 213 -36.61 1.65 -14.22
N GLY A 214 -36.95 2.47 -13.22
CA GLY A 214 -36.76 2.15 -11.80
C GLY A 214 -35.51 2.75 -11.15
N TYR A 215 -34.66 3.45 -11.91
CA TYR A 215 -33.46 4.15 -11.44
C TYR A 215 -33.80 5.56 -10.93
N ARG A 216 -34.70 5.63 -9.95
CA ARG A 216 -35.22 6.92 -9.45
C ARG A 216 -34.14 7.77 -8.78
N GLU A 217 -33.24 7.14 -8.03
CA GLU A 217 -32.15 7.81 -7.34
C GLU A 217 -31.20 8.50 -8.34
N GLU A 218 -30.78 7.79 -9.39
CA GLU A 218 -29.94 8.32 -10.46
C GLU A 218 -30.65 9.43 -11.24
N ALA A 219 -31.95 9.27 -11.48
CA ALA A 219 -32.77 10.29 -12.11
C ALA A 219 -32.84 11.58 -11.25
N GLU A 220 -33.03 11.44 -9.94
CA GLU A 220 -33.04 12.55 -8.98
C GLU A 220 -31.67 13.25 -8.90
N HIS A 221 -30.58 12.49 -8.86
CA HIS A 221 -29.22 13.05 -8.88
C HIS A 221 -28.97 13.88 -10.15
N LEU A 222 -29.27 13.35 -11.33
CA LEU A 222 -29.13 14.11 -12.58
C LEU A 222 -30.04 15.33 -12.63
N LEU A 223 -31.28 15.21 -12.16
CA LEU A 223 -32.21 16.34 -12.09
C LEU A 223 -31.70 17.44 -11.16
N ASN A 224 -31.11 17.09 -10.03
CA ASN A 224 -30.54 18.05 -9.09
C ASN A 224 -29.38 18.83 -9.71
N VAL A 225 -28.51 18.18 -10.49
CA VAL A 225 -27.45 18.86 -11.24
C VAL A 225 -28.03 19.82 -12.28
N VAL A 226 -29.07 19.40 -13.02
CA VAL A 226 -29.73 20.26 -14.02
C VAL A 226 -30.40 21.48 -13.39
N LYS A 227 -30.98 21.34 -12.20
CA LYS A 227 -31.60 22.45 -11.46
C LYS A 227 -30.61 23.55 -11.07
N LEU A 228 -29.32 23.26 -10.94
CA LEU A 228 -28.30 24.28 -10.65
C LEU A 228 -28.12 25.28 -11.78
N ARG A 229 -28.51 24.93 -13.01
CA ARG A 229 -28.54 25.88 -14.13
C ARG A 229 -29.59 26.98 -13.95
N ILE A 230 -30.57 26.76 -13.07
CA ILE A 230 -31.62 27.74 -12.74
C ILE A 230 -31.15 28.66 -11.62
N SER A 231 -30.52 28.10 -10.56
CA SER A 231 -30.05 28.93 -9.44
C SER A 231 -28.78 29.71 -9.76
N GLY A 232 -27.89 29.13 -10.58
CA GLY A 232 -26.60 29.73 -10.92
C GLY A 232 -25.57 29.65 -9.79
N ASP A 233 -25.88 28.97 -8.69
CA ASP A 233 -25.00 28.89 -7.51
C ASP A 233 -23.64 28.24 -7.84
N TYR A 234 -23.64 27.25 -8.75
CA TYR A 234 -22.41 26.58 -9.21
C TYR A 234 -21.56 27.40 -10.19
N LEU A 235 -21.97 28.65 -10.51
CA LEU A 235 -21.19 29.57 -11.35
C LEU A 235 -20.15 30.35 -10.53
N GLN A 236 -20.19 30.23 -9.22
CA GLN A 236 -19.27 30.92 -8.31
C GLN A 236 -17.91 30.23 -8.29
N THR A 237 -16.89 30.97 -7.87
CA THR A 237 -15.51 30.50 -7.76
C THR A 237 -15.41 29.21 -6.94
N SER A 238 -14.75 28.20 -7.51
CA SER A 238 -14.45 26.90 -6.87
C SER A 238 -15.69 26.09 -6.50
N ALA A 239 -16.80 26.26 -7.22
CA ALA A 239 -18.06 25.63 -6.86
C ALA A 239 -18.11 24.13 -7.23
N MET A 240 -18.37 23.29 -6.23
CA MET A 240 -18.60 21.86 -6.37
C MET A 240 -19.83 21.40 -5.59
N ILE A 241 -20.36 20.22 -5.94
CA ILE A 241 -21.46 19.59 -5.20
C ILE A 241 -20.88 18.53 -4.28
N ARG A 242 -21.08 18.69 -2.97
CA ARG A 242 -20.65 17.74 -1.94
C ARG A 242 -21.80 17.50 -0.97
N ASP A 243 -22.10 16.23 -0.71
CA ASP A 243 -23.18 15.81 0.20
C ASP A 243 -24.54 16.48 -0.11
N GLY A 244 -24.84 16.64 -1.41
CA GLY A 244 -26.07 17.27 -1.89
C GLY A 244 -26.15 18.79 -1.71
N ARG A 245 -25.03 19.45 -1.35
CA ARG A 245 -24.92 20.90 -1.16
C ARG A 245 -23.84 21.49 -2.06
N ILE A 246 -23.99 22.76 -2.39
CA ILE A 246 -22.94 23.50 -3.10
C ILE A 246 -21.93 24.01 -2.08
N VAL A 247 -20.66 23.75 -2.36
CA VAL A 247 -19.49 24.26 -1.65
C VAL A 247 -18.68 25.07 -2.66
N SER A 248 -18.24 26.26 -2.30
CA SER A 248 -17.54 27.22 -3.16
C SER A 248 -16.67 28.14 -2.30
N ALA A 249 -15.81 28.92 -2.93
CA ALA A 249 -14.99 29.91 -2.21
C ALA A 249 -15.83 30.99 -1.48
N ILE A 250 -17.13 31.13 -1.79
CA ILE A 250 -18.02 32.09 -1.12
C ILE A 250 -18.48 31.58 0.25
N ASN A 251 -18.88 30.31 0.34
CA ASN A 251 -19.47 29.72 1.54
C ASN A 251 -18.52 28.79 2.30
N ASP A 252 -17.37 28.46 1.71
CA ASP A 252 -16.26 27.74 2.31
C ASP A 252 -14.92 28.40 1.91
N PRO A 253 -14.69 29.67 2.31
CA PRO A 253 -13.48 30.40 1.94
C PRO A 253 -12.25 29.80 2.61
N ASN A 254 -11.14 29.74 1.88
CA ASN A 254 -9.84 29.41 2.47
C ASN A 254 -9.40 30.56 3.40
N ASP A 255 -9.27 30.28 4.69
CA ASP A 255 -8.93 31.23 5.76
C ASP A 255 -7.53 31.02 6.34
N TYR A 256 -6.60 30.47 5.54
CA TYR A 256 -5.23 30.23 5.97
C TYR A 256 -4.47 31.52 6.35
N LEU A 257 -4.03 31.58 7.60
CA LEU A 257 -3.23 32.63 8.23
C LEU A 257 -1.93 32.10 8.86
N GLY A 258 -1.54 30.86 8.54
CA GLY A 258 -0.40 30.16 9.13
C GLY A 258 -0.78 28.94 9.98
N PRO A 259 0.18 28.34 10.71
CA PRO A 259 -0.06 27.15 11.51
C PRO A 259 -1.24 27.31 12.49
N GLY A 260 -2.20 26.37 12.43
CA GLY A 260 -3.39 26.40 13.28
C GLY A 260 -4.64 27.04 12.67
N SER A 261 -4.56 27.50 11.42
CA SER A 261 -5.68 28.05 10.63
C SER A 261 -5.80 27.34 9.27
N GLY A 262 -6.84 27.65 8.48
CA GLY A 262 -7.06 27.02 7.19
C GLY A 262 -7.63 25.61 7.29
N TYR A 263 -7.76 24.98 6.12
CA TYR A 263 -8.14 23.58 6.02
C TYR A 263 -7.17 22.68 6.79
N ARG A 264 -7.74 21.75 7.56
CA ARG A 264 -7.01 20.69 8.25
C ARG A 264 -7.78 19.39 8.10
N VAL A 265 -7.05 18.32 7.84
CA VAL A 265 -7.62 16.97 7.79
C VAL A 265 -8.31 16.68 9.12
N SER A 266 -9.62 16.48 9.08
CA SER A 266 -10.42 16.11 10.25
C SER A 266 -10.05 14.69 10.70
N GLU A 267 -10.36 14.34 11.94
CA GLU A 267 -10.12 12.98 12.45
C GLU A 267 -10.85 11.93 11.60
N GLU A 268 -12.10 12.20 11.23
CA GLU A 268 -12.89 11.34 10.35
C GLU A 268 -12.23 11.18 8.98
N ARG A 269 -11.77 12.28 8.37
CA ARG A 269 -11.09 12.23 7.08
C ARG A 269 -9.77 11.47 7.18
N ARG A 270 -9.00 11.66 8.26
CA ARG A 270 -7.75 10.91 8.50
C ARG A 270 -8.01 9.42 8.56
N GLN A 271 -9.08 8.99 9.23
CA GLN A 271 -9.46 7.57 9.28
C GLN A 271 -9.81 7.02 7.88
N GLN A 272 -10.48 7.80 7.04
CA GLN A 272 -10.74 7.42 5.65
C GLN A 272 -9.44 7.28 4.83
N LEU A 273 -8.50 8.24 4.96
CA LEU A 273 -7.21 8.19 4.26
C LEU A 273 -6.36 6.98 4.70
N ASN A 274 -6.43 6.63 5.98
CA ASN A 274 -5.70 5.47 6.53
C ASN A 274 -6.29 4.11 6.09
N GLY A 275 -7.52 4.08 5.58
CA GLY A 275 -8.25 2.89 5.16
C GLY A 275 -7.78 2.30 3.82
N ILE A 276 -6.48 2.35 3.51
CA ILE A 276 -5.91 1.76 2.29
C ILE A 276 -6.06 0.22 2.29
N ARG A 277 -5.85 -0.39 1.13
CA ARG A 277 -5.88 -1.86 1.00
C ARG A 277 -4.65 -2.48 1.67
N ASP A 278 -4.77 -3.77 2.02
CA ASP A 278 -3.68 -4.61 2.55
C ASP A 278 -2.97 -4.03 3.79
N VAL A 279 -3.70 -3.29 4.63
CA VAL A 279 -3.17 -2.79 5.91
C VAL A 279 -2.79 -3.96 6.80
N LEU A 280 -1.51 -3.99 7.17
CA LEU A 280 -0.96 -5.00 8.05
C LEU A 280 -1.05 -4.55 9.52
N ASP A 281 -1.75 -5.32 10.34
CA ASP A 281 -1.81 -5.14 11.78
C ASP A 281 -1.50 -6.45 12.54
N GLN A 282 -1.50 -6.38 13.87
CA GLN A 282 -1.21 -7.54 14.71
C GLN A 282 -2.23 -8.68 14.52
N ARG A 283 -3.51 -8.32 14.28
CA ARG A 283 -4.59 -9.30 14.11
C ARG A 283 -4.42 -10.07 12.81
N GLU A 284 -4.05 -9.38 11.73
CA GLU A 284 -3.81 -9.99 10.42
C GLU A 284 -2.56 -10.87 10.44
N VAL A 285 -1.49 -10.46 11.13
CA VAL A 285 -0.32 -11.34 11.35
C VAL A 285 -0.72 -12.63 12.09
N LEU A 286 -1.47 -12.52 13.19
CA LEU A 286 -1.94 -13.69 13.93
C LEU A 286 -2.89 -14.58 13.10
N ARG A 287 -3.77 -13.98 12.30
CA ARG A 287 -4.67 -14.70 11.40
C ARG A 287 -3.88 -15.47 10.35
N SER A 288 -2.89 -14.84 9.74
CA SER A 288 -1.99 -15.49 8.77
C SER A 288 -1.24 -16.66 9.41
N GLU A 289 -0.70 -16.49 10.62
CA GLU A 289 0.02 -17.55 11.33
C GLU A 289 -0.89 -18.72 11.74
N ALA A 290 -2.12 -18.45 12.19
CA ALA A 290 -3.08 -19.48 12.58
C ALA A 290 -3.44 -20.45 11.44
N MET A 291 -3.30 -20.02 10.18
CA MET A 291 -3.48 -20.90 9.02
C MET A 291 -2.44 -22.03 8.98
N HIS A 292 -1.26 -21.83 9.58
CA HIS A 292 -0.16 -22.78 9.58
C HIS A 292 -0.12 -23.68 10.83
N GLU A 293 -0.86 -23.31 11.90
CA GLU A 293 -0.87 -24.01 13.19
C GLU A 293 -1.16 -25.51 13.04
N LYS A 294 -2.23 -25.87 12.32
CA LYS A 294 -2.67 -27.26 12.18
C LYS A 294 -1.64 -28.13 11.47
N ASP A 295 -0.93 -27.59 10.48
CA ASP A 295 0.08 -28.35 9.75
C ASP A 295 1.39 -28.47 10.52
N GLU A 296 1.73 -27.44 11.30
CA GLU A 296 2.88 -27.47 12.21
C GLU A 296 2.65 -28.46 13.36
N ALA A 297 1.47 -28.45 13.99
CA ALA A 297 1.12 -29.35 15.09
C ALA A 297 1.12 -30.85 14.71
N LYS A 298 1.00 -31.18 13.41
CA LYS A 298 1.16 -32.57 12.92
C LYS A 298 2.61 -33.02 12.89
N ARG A 299 3.56 -32.08 12.80
CA ARG A 299 4.99 -32.34 12.57
C ARG A 299 5.82 -32.25 13.83
N ILE A 300 5.44 -31.40 14.77
CA ILE A 300 6.16 -31.17 16.00
C ILE A 300 5.19 -30.97 17.17
N ARG A 301 5.57 -31.47 18.34
CA ARG A 301 4.91 -31.16 19.62
C ARG A 301 5.93 -30.60 20.59
N TYR A 302 5.56 -29.49 21.22
CA TYR A 302 6.33 -28.86 22.29
C TYR A 302 5.66 -29.16 23.63
N ARG A 303 6.42 -29.68 24.59
CA ARG A 303 5.93 -29.96 25.95
C ARG A 303 6.86 -29.33 26.98
N GLY A 304 6.36 -28.40 27.78
CA GLY A 304 7.09 -27.85 28.92
C GLY A 304 7.28 -28.91 30.00
N VAL A 305 8.51 -29.06 30.47
CA VAL A 305 8.91 -30.10 31.45
C VAL A 305 9.27 -29.49 32.82
N GLY A 306 9.27 -28.15 32.92
CA GLY A 306 9.63 -27.38 34.11
C GLY A 306 10.84 -26.48 33.88
N PRO A 307 11.39 -25.85 34.94
CA PRO A 307 12.55 -24.97 34.83
C PRO A 307 13.78 -25.70 34.24
N ALA A 308 14.46 -25.07 33.28
CA ALA A 308 15.69 -25.59 32.69
C ALA A 308 16.89 -25.34 33.63
N ALA A 309 17.68 -26.38 33.88
CA ALA A 309 18.89 -26.32 34.67
C ALA A 309 20.14 -26.16 33.79
N GLU A 310 21.22 -25.65 34.40
CA GLU A 310 22.56 -25.68 33.80
C GLU A 310 23.05 -27.13 33.69
N SER A 311 23.67 -27.46 32.55
CA SER A 311 24.28 -28.76 32.32
C SER A 311 25.79 -28.72 32.54
N THR A 312 26.36 -29.84 32.98
CA THR A 312 27.82 -30.07 33.04
C THR A 312 28.32 -31.01 31.95
N ASP A 313 27.42 -31.52 31.09
CA ASP A 313 27.79 -32.36 29.97
C ASP A 313 28.37 -31.49 28.84
N ALA A 314 29.67 -31.67 28.56
CA ALA A 314 30.35 -30.98 27.47
C ALA A 314 29.72 -31.25 26.09
N LYS A 315 28.87 -32.28 25.96
CA LYS A 315 28.13 -32.57 24.72
C LYS A 315 26.83 -31.79 24.57
N ASP A 316 26.37 -31.08 25.59
CA ASP A 316 25.10 -30.34 25.58
C ASP A 316 25.22 -29.01 24.81
N VAL A 317 24.39 -28.85 23.77
CA VAL A 317 24.23 -27.60 23.01
C VAL A 317 22.78 -27.16 23.12
N VAL A 318 22.53 -25.99 23.71
CA VAL A 318 21.16 -25.50 23.94
C VAL A 318 20.68 -24.67 22.77
N ILE A 319 19.48 -24.96 22.27
CA ILE A 319 18.71 -24.16 21.32
C ILE A 319 17.62 -23.42 22.10
N GLY A 320 17.83 -22.12 22.28
CA GLY A 320 16.92 -21.18 22.88
C GLY A 320 15.87 -20.68 21.91
N ILE A 321 14.60 -21.03 22.14
CA ILE A 321 13.47 -20.54 21.36
C ILE A 321 12.76 -19.38 22.07
N SER A 322 12.30 -18.41 21.29
CA SER A 322 11.56 -17.24 21.77
C SER A 322 10.20 -17.59 22.38
N PRO A 323 9.58 -16.68 23.16
CA PRO A 323 8.36 -16.96 23.91
C PRO A 323 7.21 -17.52 23.07
N ALA A 324 6.97 -16.97 21.87
CA ALA A 324 5.83 -17.34 21.02
C ALA A 324 6.11 -18.45 19.98
N PHE A 325 7.35 -18.95 19.91
CA PHE A 325 7.79 -19.98 18.96
C PHE A 325 6.96 -21.26 19.07
N GLY A 326 6.22 -21.63 18.03
CA GLY A 326 5.35 -22.81 18.03
C GLY A 326 4.12 -22.70 18.94
N LEU A 327 3.79 -21.50 19.44
CA LEU A 327 2.59 -21.24 20.26
C LEU A 327 1.61 -20.28 19.57
N LYS A 328 2.12 -19.15 19.06
CA LYS A 328 1.33 -18.18 18.27
C LYS A 328 1.89 -17.95 16.87
N LEU A 329 3.13 -18.40 16.64
CA LEU A 329 3.89 -18.21 15.42
C LEU A 329 4.40 -19.59 15.00
N PHE A 330 4.22 -19.94 13.73
CA PHE A 330 4.37 -21.31 13.22
C PHE A 330 5.25 -21.41 11.97
N GLN A 331 5.72 -20.28 11.45
CA GLN A 331 6.71 -20.22 10.39
C GLN A 331 7.65 -19.01 10.51
N THR A 332 8.79 -19.11 9.85
CA THR A 332 9.72 -17.98 9.66
C THR A 332 9.21 -17.03 8.59
N THR A 333 9.78 -15.82 8.55
CA THR A 333 9.47 -14.81 7.51
C THR A 333 9.92 -15.21 6.10
N ALA A 334 10.80 -16.22 5.96
CA ALA A 334 11.14 -16.85 4.68
C ALA A 334 10.14 -17.95 4.25
N GLY A 335 9.10 -18.22 5.06
CA GLY A 335 8.11 -19.27 4.79
C GLY A 335 8.54 -20.68 5.19
N HIS A 336 9.65 -20.84 5.91
CA HIS A 336 10.04 -22.14 6.47
C HIS A 336 9.25 -22.46 7.74
N ARG A 337 8.75 -23.69 7.84
CA ARG A 337 8.11 -24.20 9.06
C ARG A 337 9.12 -24.25 10.20
N LEU A 338 8.65 -23.98 11.43
CA LEU A 338 9.51 -24.01 12.61
C LEU A 338 10.03 -25.43 12.90
N SER A 339 9.22 -26.45 12.64
CA SER A 339 9.59 -27.87 12.73
C SER A 339 10.75 -28.24 11.82
N ASP A 340 10.75 -27.77 10.57
CA ASP A 340 11.83 -28.02 9.63
C ASP A 340 13.12 -27.32 10.09
N VAL A 341 13.02 -26.05 10.51
CA VAL A 341 14.15 -25.24 11.00
C VAL A 341 14.78 -25.85 12.26
N LEU A 342 13.98 -26.18 13.27
CA LEU A 342 14.46 -26.78 14.51
C LEU A 342 14.99 -28.20 14.27
N GLY A 343 14.34 -28.97 13.38
CA GLY A 343 14.75 -30.31 12.99
C GLY A 343 16.14 -30.35 12.35
N VAL A 344 16.40 -29.50 11.34
CA VAL A 344 17.71 -29.49 10.67
C VAL A 344 18.84 -29.00 11.58
N MET A 345 18.57 -28.06 12.49
CA MET A 345 19.56 -27.62 13.48
C MET A 345 19.89 -28.73 14.48
N ALA A 346 18.85 -29.36 15.06
CA ALA A 346 19.03 -30.44 16.02
C ALA A 346 19.72 -31.66 15.39
N ASP A 347 19.36 -32.03 14.16
CA ASP A 347 20.00 -33.13 13.44
C ASP A 347 21.45 -32.84 13.07
N ALA A 348 21.77 -31.59 12.68
CA ALA A 348 23.15 -31.19 12.43
C ALA A 348 24.01 -31.30 13.70
N ILE A 349 23.49 -30.88 14.86
CA ILE A 349 24.18 -31.04 16.15
C ILE A 349 24.39 -32.52 16.48
N ARG A 350 23.34 -33.36 16.35
CA ARG A 350 23.44 -34.82 16.59
C ARG A 350 24.43 -35.50 15.67
N SER A 351 24.51 -35.06 14.40
CA SER A 351 25.42 -35.65 13.41
C SER A 351 26.90 -35.52 13.79
N LYS A 352 27.23 -34.54 14.66
CA LYS A 352 28.58 -34.33 15.21
C LYS A 352 28.78 -34.98 16.59
N GLY A 353 27.84 -35.80 17.06
CA GLY A 353 27.96 -36.53 18.33
C GLY A 353 27.63 -35.71 19.59
N LEU A 354 26.99 -34.55 19.41
CA LEU A 354 26.51 -33.68 20.49
C LEU A 354 25.00 -33.85 20.72
N SER A 355 24.53 -33.38 21.87
CA SER A 355 23.15 -33.51 22.32
C SER A 355 22.46 -32.13 22.24
N PRO A 356 21.51 -31.91 21.29
CA PRO A 356 20.73 -30.68 21.26
C PRO A 356 19.66 -30.70 22.36
N ARG A 357 19.57 -29.61 23.13
CA ARG A 357 18.55 -29.40 24.16
C ARG A 357 17.73 -28.14 23.86
N ILE A 358 16.41 -28.20 23.97
CA ILE A 358 15.53 -27.11 23.54
C ILE A 358 14.97 -26.41 24.77
N VAL A 359 15.22 -25.12 24.90
CA VAL A 359 14.78 -24.32 26.05
C VAL A 359 13.98 -23.13 25.55
N ARG A 360 12.80 -22.93 26.13
CA ARG A 360 11.98 -21.75 25.88
C ARG A 360 12.32 -20.68 26.90
N PHE A 361 12.59 -19.48 26.40
CA PHE A 361 12.87 -18.33 27.24
C PHE A 361 11.68 -17.38 27.25
N ARG A 362 11.29 -16.93 28.45
CA ARG A 362 10.22 -15.94 28.66
C ARG A 362 10.73 -14.64 29.28
N HIS A 363 11.96 -14.59 29.77
CA HIS A 363 12.55 -13.34 30.29
C HIS A 363 12.96 -12.35 29.20
N THR A 364 13.02 -12.78 27.93
CA THR A 364 13.38 -11.93 26.79
C THR A 364 12.88 -12.52 25.47
N ALA A 365 12.67 -11.65 24.48
CA ALA A 365 12.50 -12.03 23.08
C ALA A 365 13.70 -11.65 22.21
N ASP A 366 14.70 -10.91 22.73
CA ASP A 366 15.87 -10.48 21.97
C ASP A 366 16.75 -11.69 21.61
N THR A 367 17.02 -11.89 20.31
CA THR A 367 17.74 -13.07 19.83
C THR A 367 19.13 -13.23 20.41
N SER A 368 19.83 -12.12 20.68
CA SER A 368 21.18 -12.17 21.24
C SER A 368 21.14 -12.67 22.68
N PHE A 369 20.20 -12.17 23.48
CA PHE A 369 19.98 -12.64 24.85
C PHE A 369 19.43 -14.08 24.89
N LEU A 370 18.57 -14.48 23.94
CA LEU A 370 18.17 -15.88 23.80
C LEU A 370 19.40 -16.79 23.62
N GLY A 371 20.30 -16.42 22.71
CA GLY A 371 21.53 -17.17 22.45
C GLY A 371 22.49 -17.19 23.64
N LEU A 372 22.70 -16.04 24.30
CA LEU A 372 23.58 -15.95 25.48
C LEU A 372 23.01 -16.76 26.66
N SER A 373 21.71 -16.67 26.94
CA SER A 373 21.06 -17.46 27.98
C SER A 373 21.13 -18.95 27.67
N ALA A 374 20.93 -19.35 26.41
CA ALA A 374 21.14 -20.73 25.96
C ALA A 374 22.58 -21.19 26.21
N ALA A 375 23.57 -20.39 25.82
CA ALA A 375 24.99 -20.71 25.99
C ALA A 375 25.40 -20.85 27.47
N ARG A 376 24.79 -20.05 28.36
CA ARG A 376 25.03 -20.17 29.81
C ARG A 376 24.46 -21.46 30.38
N LEU A 377 23.28 -21.89 29.94
CA LEU A 377 22.70 -23.18 30.34
C LEU A 377 23.43 -24.40 29.76
N ALA A 378 24.03 -24.26 28.57
CA ALA A 378 24.68 -25.35 27.84
C ALA A 378 25.97 -25.81 28.51
N GLY A 379 26.15 -27.12 28.70
CA GLY A 379 27.38 -27.67 29.28
C GLY A 379 28.62 -27.51 28.38
N SER A 380 28.43 -27.41 27.06
CA SER A 380 29.49 -27.01 26.11
C SER A 380 29.87 -25.53 26.18
N GLY A 381 29.04 -24.69 26.80
CA GLY A 381 29.18 -23.24 26.79
C GLY A 381 28.77 -22.56 25.47
N VAL A 382 28.20 -23.30 24.51
CA VAL A 382 27.68 -22.81 23.23
C VAL A 382 26.17 -22.98 23.16
N GLY A 383 25.47 -21.95 22.68
CA GLY A 383 24.02 -21.98 22.52
C GLY A 383 23.58 -21.28 21.24
N ILE A 384 22.42 -21.69 20.73
CA ILE A 384 21.73 -21.04 19.61
C ILE A 384 20.55 -20.27 20.18
N GLY A 385 20.38 -19.01 19.78
CA GLY A 385 19.14 -18.27 20.04
C GLY A 385 18.36 -18.13 18.75
N ILE A 386 17.05 -18.40 18.75
CA ILE A 386 16.20 -18.27 17.57
C ILE A 386 14.82 -17.68 17.91
N GLN A 387 14.40 -16.69 17.13
CA GLN A 387 13.04 -16.18 17.14
C GLN A 387 12.17 -16.91 16.12
N ALA A 388 10.86 -16.92 16.31
CA ALA A 388 9.94 -17.58 15.38
C ALA A 388 10.02 -16.94 13.98
N LYS A 389 10.26 -15.63 13.90
CA LYS A 389 10.46 -14.95 12.61
C LYS A 389 11.66 -15.45 11.80
N GLY A 390 12.60 -16.18 12.41
CA GLY A 390 13.76 -16.81 11.78
C GLY A 390 15.10 -16.12 12.05
N THR A 391 15.14 -15.01 12.78
CA THR A 391 16.42 -14.43 13.20
C THR A 391 17.07 -15.37 14.21
N ALA A 392 18.34 -15.70 13.96
CA ALA A 392 19.07 -16.68 14.77
C ALA A 392 20.50 -16.24 15.04
N VAL A 393 21.06 -16.66 16.18
CA VAL A 393 22.46 -16.39 16.56
C VAL A 393 23.10 -17.66 17.12
N ILE A 394 24.41 -17.82 16.94
CA ILE A 394 25.23 -18.71 17.77
C ILE A 394 25.94 -17.84 18.82
N HIS A 395 25.86 -18.21 20.09
CA HIS A 395 26.49 -17.49 21.18
C HIS A 395 27.37 -18.41 22.04
N GLN A 396 28.28 -17.78 22.79
CA GLN A 396 29.15 -18.43 23.77
C GLN A 396 28.99 -17.77 25.16
N ARG A 397 29.07 -18.54 26.24
CA ARG A 397 28.71 -18.11 27.60
C ARG A 397 29.49 -16.91 28.15
N ASP A 398 30.76 -16.79 27.81
CA ASP A 398 31.69 -15.79 28.35
C ASP A 398 31.76 -14.51 27.51
N ARG A 399 30.91 -14.41 26.48
CA ARG A 399 30.87 -13.24 25.60
C ARG A 399 29.86 -12.20 26.08
N LEU A 400 30.10 -10.95 25.67
CA LEU A 400 29.15 -9.86 25.88
C LEU A 400 27.86 -10.10 25.08
N PRO A 401 26.69 -9.61 25.54
CA PRO A 401 25.38 -9.93 24.96
C PRO A 401 25.22 -9.73 23.45
N HIS A 402 25.93 -8.78 22.84
CA HIS A 402 25.85 -8.52 21.39
C HIS A 402 27.11 -8.93 20.64
N ASN A 403 28.02 -9.68 21.28
CA ASN A 403 29.23 -10.22 20.68
C ASN A 403 29.03 -11.72 20.42
N ASN A 404 28.14 -12.05 19.48
CA ASN A 404 27.85 -13.42 19.07
C ASN A 404 28.99 -14.04 18.21
N LEU A 405 28.92 -15.35 17.97
CA LEU A 405 29.83 -16.06 17.08
C LEU A 405 29.39 -15.93 15.62
N GLU A 406 28.09 -16.14 15.37
CA GLU A 406 27.46 -15.96 14.05
C GLU A 406 26.05 -15.37 14.23
N LEU A 407 25.60 -14.57 13.26
CA LEU A 407 24.31 -13.90 13.27
C LEU A 407 23.61 -14.01 11.91
N PHE A 408 22.39 -14.53 11.92
CA PHE A 408 21.46 -14.50 10.80
C PHE A 408 20.44 -13.38 11.03
N SER A 409 20.79 -12.16 10.64
CA SER A 409 19.96 -10.97 10.83
C SER A 409 18.80 -10.85 9.83
N ASN A 410 18.96 -11.40 8.62
CA ASN A 410 18.01 -11.27 7.51
C ASN A 410 17.12 -12.50 7.35
N ALA A 411 16.22 -12.71 8.30
CA ALA A 411 15.34 -13.87 8.33
C ALA A 411 14.52 -14.14 7.05
N PRO A 412 14.04 -13.14 6.27
CA PRO A 412 13.27 -13.40 5.04
C PRO A 412 14.04 -14.10 3.91
N ILE A 413 15.37 -14.13 3.95
CA ILE A 413 16.21 -14.84 2.96
C ILE A 413 17.01 -16.00 3.55
N THR A 414 16.90 -16.25 4.85
CA THR A 414 17.57 -17.36 5.50
C THR A 414 16.93 -18.68 5.09
N GLN A 415 17.60 -19.42 4.20
CA GLN A 415 17.18 -20.72 3.70
C GLN A 415 17.38 -21.85 4.72
N ILE A 416 16.69 -22.98 4.50
CA ILE A 416 16.81 -24.18 5.35
C ILE A 416 18.25 -24.71 5.45
N ASP A 417 19.03 -24.61 4.38
CA ASP A 417 20.43 -25.03 4.35
C ASP A 417 21.32 -24.15 5.24
N HIS A 418 20.99 -22.85 5.36
CA HIS A 418 21.68 -21.97 6.29
C HIS A 418 21.44 -22.40 7.75
N TYR A 419 20.20 -22.75 8.13
CA TYR A 419 19.91 -23.26 9.47
C TYR A 419 20.61 -24.60 9.74
N ARG A 420 20.70 -25.49 8.75
CA ARG A 420 21.49 -26.72 8.89
C ARG A 420 22.97 -26.40 9.14
N GLY A 421 23.53 -25.45 8.40
CA GLY A 421 24.88 -24.94 8.61
C GLY A 421 25.08 -24.32 10.00
N LEU A 422 24.12 -23.52 10.46
CA LEU A 422 24.12 -22.91 11.80
C LEU A 422 24.22 -23.97 12.90
N GLY A 423 23.42 -25.03 12.80
CA GLY A 423 23.48 -26.16 13.74
C GLY A 423 24.81 -26.90 13.70
N ALA A 424 25.35 -27.13 12.49
CA ALA A 424 26.64 -27.78 12.31
C ALA A 424 27.80 -26.94 12.89
N ASN A 425 27.79 -25.63 12.67
CA ASN A 425 28.80 -24.71 13.18
C ASN A 425 28.70 -24.55 14.70
N ALA A 426 27.49 -24.48 15.27
CA ALA A 426 27.31 -24.46 16.71
C ALA A 426 27.92 -25.71 17.37
N ALA A 427 27.78 -26.86 16.71
CA ALA A 427 28.43 -28.09 17.15
C ALA A 427 29.96 -28.06 17.00
N ASP A 428 30.50 -27.49 15.91
CA ASP A 428 31.95 -27.29 15.77
C ASP A 428 32.52 -26.38 16.85
N TYR A 429 31.85 -25.26 17.14
CA TYR A 429 32.25 -24.38 18.23
C TYR A 429 32.22 -25.07 19.59
N ALA A 430 31.21 -25.90 19.86
CA ALA A 430 31.11 -26.69 21.08
C ALA A 430 32.24 -27.74 21.21
N LEU A 431 32.76 -28.24 20.09
CA LEU A 431 33.92 -29.14 20.03
C LEU A 431 35.27 -28.38 20.08
N GLY A 432 35.26 -27.05 20.14
CA GLY A 432 36.46 -26.22 20.12
C GLY A 432 37.10 -26.03 18.74
N HIS A 433 36.36 -26.35 17.66
CA HIS A 433 36.78 -26.09 16.29
C HIS A 433 36.42 -24.67 15.85
N MET A 434 37.10 -24.18 14.80
CA MET A 434 36.81 -22.91 14.14
C MET A 434 36.26 -23.19 12.73
N PRO A 435 34.92 -23.27 12.56
CA PRO A 435 34.31 -23.50 11.25
C PRO A 435 34.31 -22.23 10.38
N ASP A 436 34.14 -22.40 9.08
CA ASP A 436 33.81 -21.30 8.17
C ASP A 436 32.40 -20.79 8.48
N PRO A 437 32.20 -19.49 8.79
CA PRO A 437 30.88 -18.95 9.10
C PRO A 437 29.89 -19.09 7.94
N VAL A 438 28.63 -19.32 8.25
CA VAL A 438 27.56 -19.41 7.24
C VAL A 438 27.20 -18.00 6.77
N VAL A 439 27.28 -17.79 5.45
CA VAL A 439 26.93 -16.52 4.81
C VAL A 439 25.51 -16.59 4.26
N VAL A 440 24.66 -15.63 4.65
CA VAL A 440 23.33 -15.40 4.06
C VAL A 440 23.42 -14.21 3.07
N PRO A 441 23.57 -14.45 1.76
CA PRO A 441 23.84 -13.40 0.79
C PRO A 441 22.59 -12.54 0.51
N GLN A 442 22.77 -11.22 0.46
CA GLN A 442 21.75 -10.24 0.04
C GLN A 442 22.17 -9.58 -1.28
N ARG A 443 21.22 -9.31 -2.20
CA ARG A 443 21.47 -8.70 -3.51
C ARG A 443 20.83 -7.31 -3.64
N GLY A 444 20.92 -6.52 -2.58
CA GLY A 444 20.42 -5.14 -2.55
C GLY A 444 18.90 -5.01 -2.48
N GLU A 445 18.17 -6.08 -2.17
CA GLU A 445 16.73 -6.01 -1.97
C GLU A 445 16.40 -5.13 -0.77
N ALA A 446 15.36 -4.28 -0.91
CA ALA A 446 14.84 -3.43 0.17
C ALA A 446 14.04 -4.26 1.20
N MET A 447 14.73 -5.15 1.91
CA MET A 447 14.11 -6.07 2.88
C MET A 447 13.41 -5.35 4.02
N GLY A 448 13.96 -4.22 4.46
CA GLY A 448 13.31 -3.36 5.44
C GLY A 448 11.93 -2.92 4.95
N SER A 449 11.84 -2.37 3.75
CA SER A 449 10.56 -1.91 3.18
C SER A 449 9.53 -3.04 3.05
N ARG A 450 9.97 -4.25 2.67
CA ARG A 450 9.07 -5.39 2.42
C ARG A 450 8.60 -6.10 3.69
N TYR A 451 9.48 -6.22 4.71
CA TYR A 451 9.24 -7.13 5.83
C TYR A 451 9.26 -6.45 7.20
N HIS A 452 9.81 -5.23 7.35
CA HIS A 452 10.07 -4.68 8.68
C HIS A 452 8.79 -4.41 9.48
N ALA A 453 7.70 -3.98 8.84
CA ALA A 453 6.40 -3.84 9.50
C ALA A 453 5.91 -5.19 10.06
N ARG A 454 5.94 -6.25 9.25
CA ARG A 454 5.57 -7.61 9.68
C ARG A 454 6.50 -8.11 10.78
N VAL A 455 7.81 -7.90 10.65
CA VAL A 455 8.83 -8.28 11.63
C VAL A 455 8.60 -7.57 12.96
N ALA A 456 8.28 -6.27 12.95
CA ALA A 456 7.99 -5.50 14.15
C ALA A 456 6.72 -6.00 14.85
N LEU A 457 5.66 -6.30 14.09
CA LEU A 457 4.43 -6.88 14.64
C LEU A 457 4.65 -8.28 15.22
N ILE A 458 5.41 -9.13 14.53
CA ILE A 458 5.81 -10.45 15.05
C ILE A 458 6.62 -10.28 16.35
N TYR A 459 7.59 -9.37 16.36
CA TYR A 459 8.39 -9.11 17.56
C TYR A 459 7.53 -8.57 18.72
N ALA A 460 6.57 -7.69 18.44
CA ALA A 460 5.61 -7.22 19.43
C ALA A 460 4.75 -8.36 20.00
N ILE A 461 4.34 -9.33 19.17
CA ILE A 461 3.67 -10.55 19.61
C ILE A 461 4.61 -11.35 20.54
N GLU A 462 5.88 -11.56 20.18
CA GLU A 462 6.84 -12.28 21.02
C GLU A 462 7.10 -11.59 22.36
N THR A 463 7.32 -10.27 22.37
CA THR A 463 7.54 -9.48 23.58
C THR A 463 6.30 -9.45 24.47
N GLY A 464 5.10 -9.50 23.89
CA GLY A 464 3.84 -9.60 24.63
C GLY A 464 3.68 -10.91 25.43
N LEU A 465 4.55 -11.90 25.20
CA LEU A 465 4.62 -13.14 25.97
C LEU A 465 5.83 -13.19 26.93
N THR A 466 6.58 -12.10 27.06
CA THR A 466 7.68 -12.02 28.02
C THR A 466 7.19 -11.70 29.43
N GLU A 467 7.91 -12.19 30.43
CA GLU A 467 7.67 -11.97 31.85
C GLU A 467 9.02 -11.74 32.55
N GLU A 468 9.16 -10.61 33.25
CA GLU A 468 10.41 -10.22 33.91
C GLU A 468 10.84 -11.25 34.95
N GLY A 469 12.11 -11.65 34.91
CA GLY A 469 12.66 -12.63 35.84
C GLY A 469 12.16 -14.07 35.65
N SER A 470 11.36 -14.34 34.61
CA SER A 470 10.85 -15.69 34.34
C SER A 470 11.99 -16.68 34.10
N ALA A 471 11.98 -17.80 34.81
CA ALA A 471 12.99 -18.84 34.65
C ALA A 471 12.87 -19.49 33.26
N PRO A 472 14.00 -19.84 32.62
CA PRO A 472 13.98 -20.63 31.38
C PRO A 472 13.21 -21.95 31.57
N GLU A 473 12.41 -22.36 30.59
CA GLU A 473 11.58 -23.57 30.63
C GLU A 473 12.14 -24.65 29.70
N GLU A 474 12.47 -25.82 30.26
CA GLU A 474 12.89 -26.99 29.49
C GLU A 474 11.72 -27.46 28.60
N THR A 475 11.98 -27.59 27.30
CA THR A 475 10.94 -27.91 26.31
C THR A 475 11.28 -29.23 25.61
N GLU A 476 10.55 -30.28 25.95
CA GLU A 476 10.63 -31.55 25.22
C GLU A 476 9.98 -31.39 23.85
N VAL A 477 10.71 -31.79 22.81
CA VAL A 477 10.28 -31.68 21.41
C VAL A 477 10.17 -33.07 20.80
N THR A 478 8.97 -33.45 20.36
CA THR A 478 8.72 -34.68 19.61
C THR A 478 8.41 -34.35 18.16
N PHE A 479 9.26 -34.79 17.23
CA PHE A 479 8.97 -34.71 15.79
C PHE A 479 8.07 -35.88 15.39
N THR A 480 6.82 -35.60 15.02
CA THR A 480 5.77 -36.60 14.78
C THR A 480 5.48 -36.85 13.29
N GLY A 481 6.08 -36.07 12.40
CA GLY A 481 5.96 -36.25 10.95
C GLY A 481 7.11 -37.05 10.35
N ALA A 482 6.83 -37.90 9.37
CA ALA A 482 7.87 -38.48 8.52
C ALA A 482 8.56 -37.36 7.72
N LYS A 483 9.90 -37.40 7.67
CA LYS A 483 10.70 -36.58 6.74
C LYS A 483 10.23 -36.93 5.32
N SER A 484 9.59 -35.98 4.64
CA SER A 484 9.38 -36.06 3.19
C SER A 484 10.63 -35.60 2.47
#